data_AF-A0A841WZ53-F1
#
_entry.id   AF-A0A841WZ53-F1
#
_cell.length_a   1.000
_cell.length_b   1.000
_cell.length_c   1.000
_cell.angle_alpha   90.00
_cell.angle_beta   90.00
_cell.angle_gamma   90.00
#
_symmetry.space_group_name_H-M   'P 1'
#
loop_
_entity.id
_entity.type
_entity.pdbx_description
1 polymer ?
#
loop_
_entity_poly.entity_id
_entity_poly.type
_entity_poly.pdbx_seq_one_letter_code
_entity_poly.pdbx_strand_id
1 'polypeptide(L)' 'MIPQVLEVGVQYFRELWRSLAENDRNLLRRLIQGETPTPQDKGVVRKLVRKEILTVEGDAFQVPLVRRYVEQVLEEE' A
#
# COMPACT_ATOMS: atom_id res chain seq x y z
N MET A 1 -26.63 -2.29 -1.79
CA MET A 1 -26.06 -1.93 -3.10
C MET A 1 -24.78 -1.16 -2.82
N ILE A 2 -23.62 -1.78 -3.03
CA ILE A 2 -22.35 -1.06 -2.96
C ILE A 2 -22.31 -0.19 -4.22
N PRO A 3 -22.14 1.15 -4.12
CA PRO A 3 -22.01 2.00 -5.29
C PRO A 3 -20.93 1.45 -6.23
N GLN A 4 -21.22 1.37 -7.53
CA GLN A 4 -20.32 0.84 -8.57
C GLN A 4 -18.92 1.47 -8.53
N VAL A 5 -18.80 2.71 -8.05
CA VAL A 5 -17.54 3.43 -7.79
C VAL A 5 -16.64 2.72 -6.76
N LEU A 6 -17.23 2.12 -5.72
CA LEU A 6 -16.50 1.37 -4.71
C LEU A 6 -16.03 0.01 -5.24
N GLU A 7 -16.81 -0.67 -6.09
CA GLU A 7 -16.39 -1.92 -6.75
C GLU A 7 -15.19 -1.70 -7.68
N VAL A 8 -15.21 -0.64 -8.49
CA VAL A 8 -14.09 -0.29 -9.39
C VAL A 8 -12.82 0.05 -8.59
N GLY A 9 -12.96 0.79 -7.48
CA GLY A 9 -11.85 1.10 -6.58
C GLY A 9 -11.21 -0.16 -5.98
N VAL A 10 -12.04 -1.11 -5.51
CA VAL A 10 -11.56 -2.39 -4.94
C VAL A 10 -10.82 -3.22 -5.99
N GLN A 11 -11.31 -3.27 -7.23
CA GLN A 11 -10.61 -4.00 -8.29
C GLN A 11 -9.24 -3.36 -8.59
N TYR A 12 -9.17 -2.03 -8.68
CA TYR A 12 -7.90 -1.33 -8.88
C TYR A 12 -6.90 -1.63 -7.76
N PHE A 13 -7.30 -1.57 -6.49
CA PHE A 13 -6.40 -1.87 -5.37
C PHE A 13 -5.97 -3.33 -5.34
N ARG A 14 -6.85 -4.25 -5.74
CA ARG A 14 -6.52 -5.67 -5.89
C ARG A 14 -5.47 -5.91 -6.96
N GLU A 15 -5.61 -5.29 -8.12
CA GLU A 15 -4.61 -5.37 -9.20
C GLU A 15 -3.29 -4.72 -8.79
N LEU A 16 -3.36 -3.55 -8.14
CA LEU A 16 -2.21 -2.87 -7.55
C LEU A 16 -1.45 -3.80 -6.60
N TRP A 17 -2.13 -4.39 -5.62
CA TRP A 17 -1.54 -5.30 -4.62
C TRP A 17 -0.89 -6.53 -5.25
N ARG A 18 -1.53 -7.13 -6.26
CA ARG A 18 -0.97 -8.26 -7.01
C ARG A 18 0.28 -7.89 -7.82
N SER A 19 0.39 -6.63 -8.24
CA SER A 19 1.56 -6.12 -8.97
C SER A 19 2.78 -5.82 -8.08
N LEU A 20 2.62 -5.85 -6.76
CA LEU A 20 3.69 -5.55 -5.81
C LEU A 20 4.57 -6.78 -5.57
N ALA A 21 5.88 -6.54 -5.50
CA ALA A 21 6.82 -7.58 -5.09
C ALA A 21 6.70 -7.83 -3.58
N GLU A 22 7.19 -8.98 -3.11
CA GLU A 22 7.09 -9.32 -1.68
C GLU A 22 7.74 -8.29 -0.77
N ASN A 23 8.90 -7.75 -1.15
CA ASN A 23 9.58 -6.69 -0.40
C ASN A 23 8.76 -5.40 -0.35
N ASP A 24 8.01 -5.08 -1.40
CA ASP A 24 7.11 -3.93 -1.42
C ASP A 24 5.97 -4.15 -0.42
N ARG A 25 5.34 -5.33 -0.45
CA ARG A 25 4.26 -5.71 0.46
C ARG A 25 4.73 -5.73 1.90
N ASN A 26 5.89 -6.30 2.18
CA ASN A 26 6.48 -6.33 3.52
C ASN A 26 6.71 -4.93 4.09
N LEU A 27 7.18 -3.98 3.29
CA LEU A 27 7.29 -2.59 3.76
C LEU A 27 5.92 -2.00 4.08
N LEU A 28 4.90 -2.20 3.22
CA LEU A 28 3.54 -1.71 3.48
C LEU A 28 2.94 -2.32 4.74
N ARG A 29 3.17 -3.63 5.00
CA ARG A 29 2.76 -4.30 6.24
C ARG A 29 3.36 -3.65 7.48
N ARG A 30 4.68 -3.41 7.46
CA ARG A 30 5.42 -2.74 8.54
C ARG A 30 4.87 -1.33 8.81
N LEU A 31 4.56 -0.58 7.75
CA LEU A 31 3.95 0.74 7.88
C LEU A 31 2.55 0.70 8.53
N ILE A 32 1.71 -0.30 8.20
CA ILE A 32 0.42 -0.50 8.87
C ILE A 32 0.60 -0.79 10.37
N GLN A 33 1.65 -1.54 10.73
CA GLN A 33 2.00 -1.83 12.12
C GLN A 33 2.63 -0.65 12.86
N GLY A 34 2.81 0.49 12.20
CA GLY A 34 3.38 1.71 12.79
C GLY A 34 4.91 1.76 12.79
N GLU A 35 5.58 0.84 12.10
CA GLU A 35 7.03 0.93 11.92
C GLU A 35 7.39 2.03 10.92
N THR A 36 8.58 2.60 11.07
CA THR A 36 9.15 3.55 10.11
C THR A 36 10.11 2.85 9.13
N PRO A 37 10.19 3.29 7.86
CA PRO A 37 11.17 2.77 6.92
C PRO A 37 12.61 2.95 7.41
N THR A 38 13.46 1.99 7.11
CA THR A 38 14.89 2.02 7.43
C THR A 38 15.72 2.45 6.22
N PRO A 39 17.02 2.79 6.37
CA PRO A 39 17.88 3.09 5.23
C PRO A 39 17.98 1.95 4.19
N GLN A 40 17.77 0.70 4.59
CA GLN A 40 17.77 -0.46 3.69
C GLN A 40 16.54 -0.47 2.77
N ASP A 41 15.43 0.13 3.23
CA ASP A 41 14.16 0.21 2.49
C ASP A 41 14.18 1.28 1.39
N LYS A 42 15.23 2.11 1.28
CA LYS A 42 15.31 3.27 0.39
C LYS A 42 14.91 2.99 -1.06
N GLY A 43 15.32 1.84 -1.60
CA GLY A 43 14.96 1.43 -2.96
C GLY A 43 13.47 1.14 -3.11
N VAL A 44 12.88 0.45 -2.13
CA VAL A 44 11.47 0.10 -2.06
C VAL A 44 10.61 1.36 -1.85
N VAL A 45 10.99 2.22 -0.91
CA VAL A 45 10.33 3.52 -0.65
C VAL A 45 10.26 4.33 -1.94
N ARG A 46 11.40 4.55 -2.61
CA ARG A 46 11.45 5.33 -3.86
C ARG A 46 10.56 4.75 -4.95
N LYS A 47 10.47 3.41 -5.04
CA LYS A 47 9.60 2.72 -5.99
C LYS A 47 8.12 2.95 -5.65
N LEU A 48 7.74 2.83 -4.39
CA LEU A 48 6.36 3.02 -3.93
C LEU A 48 5.90 4.47 -4.02
N VAL A 49 6.79 5.44 -3.77
CA VAL A 49 6.55 6.88 -4.00
C VAL A 49 6.28 7.14 -5.48
N ARG A 50 7.10 6.58 -6.40
CA ARG A 50 6.90 6.73 -7.86
C ARG A 50 5.60 6.08 -8.36
N LYS A 51 5.09 5.09 -7.64
CA LYS A 51 3.80 4.45 -7.88
C LYS A 51 2.63 5.20 -7.22
N GLU A 52 2.90 6.33 -6.57
CA GLU A 52 1.91 7.14 -5.84
C GLU A 52 1.21 6.38 -4.70
N ILE A 53 1.88 5.35 -4.16
CA ILE A 53 1.38 4.54 -3.03
C ILE A 53 1.74 5.21 -1.72
N LEU A 54 2.98 5.69 -1.60
CA LEU A 54 3.50 6.40 -0.44
C LEU A 54 3.66 7.89 -0.73
N THR A 55 3.57 8.71 0.31
CA THR A 55 3.90 10.14 0.30
C THR A 55 5.34 10.35 -0.16
N VAL A 56 5.70 11.56 -0.56
CA VAL A 56 7.07 11.89 -1.00
C VAL A 56 8.12 11.70 0.10
N GLU A 57 7.71 11.84 1.36
CA GLU A 57 8.50 11.51 2.55
C GLU A 57 8.73 10.00 2.71
N GLY A 58 7.82 9.18 2.16
CA GLY A 58 7.94 7.73 2.10
C GLY A 58 7.54 6.99 3.36
N ASP A 59 6.97 7.69 4.34
CA ASP A 59 6.60 7.20 5.66
C ASP A 59 5.08 6.98 5.84
N ALA A 60 4.27 7.49 4.92
CA ALA A 60 2.81 7.39 4.98
C ALA A 60 2.22 7.00 3.62
N PHE A 61 1.01 6.44 3.63
CA PHE A 61 0.24 6.17 2.42
C PHE A 61 -0.28 7.48 1.82
N GLN A 62 -0.06 7.67 0.51
CA GLN A 62 -0.55 8.86 -0.20
C GLN A 62 -2.07 8.85 -0.35
N VAL A 63 -2.67 7.67 -0.51
CA VAL A 63 -4.12 7.49 -0.67
C VAL A 63 -4.68 6.69 0.53
N PRO A 64 -5.55 7.28 1.38
CA PRO A 64 -6.11 6.60 2.56
C PRO A 64 -6.85 5.29 2.25
N LEU A 65 -7.46 5.18 1.06
CA LEU A 65 -8.14 3.96 0.63
C LEU A 65 -7.17 2.80 0.36
N VAL A 66 -5.94 3.08 -0.10
CA VAL A 66 -4.91 2.05 -0.27
C VAL A 66 -4.49 1.51 1.10
N ARG A 67 -4.32 2.38 2.09
CA ARG A 67 -4.05 1.98 3.48
C ARG A 67 -5.13 1.01 4.00
N ARG A 68 -6.40 1.41 3.88
CA ARG A 68 -7.54 0.57 4.30
C ARG A 68 -7.58 -0.78 3.58
N TYR A 69 -7.30 -0.79 2.28
CA TYR A 69 -7.24 -2.04 1.53
C TYR A 69 -6.13 -2.97 2.05
N VAL A 70 -4.94 -2.42 2.31
CA VAL A 70 -3.82 -3.22 2.87
C VAL A 70 -4.17 -3.73 4.27
N GLU A 71 -4.79 -2.90 5.12
CA GLU A 71 -5.30 -3.33 6.45
C GLU A 71 -6.24 -4.53 6.32
N GLN A 72 -7.24 -4.45 5.43
CA GLN A 72 -8.20 -5.55 5.19
C GLN A 72 -7.52 -6.84 4.70
N VAL A 73 -6.57 -6.73 3.74
CA VAL A 73 -5.85 -7.90 3.24
C VAL A 73 -5.09 -8.61 4.37
N LEU A 74 -4.54 -7.86 5.32
CA LEU A 74 -3.78 -8.42 6.44
C LEU A 74 -4.66 -9.03 7.54
N GLU A 75 -5.91 -8.59 7.65
CA GLU A 75 -6.89 -9.22 8.54
C GLU A 75 -7.41 -10.55 7.97
N GLU A 76 -7.34 -10.73 6.65
CA GLU A 76 -7.81 -11.93 5.93
C GLU A 76 -6.70 -12.99 5.68
N GLU A 77 -5.43 -12.68 5.95
CA GLU A 77 -4.26 -13.60 5.88
C GLU A 77 -4.07 -14.42 7.16
#